data_AF-A0A7X8CS16-F1
#
_entry.id   AF-A0A7X8CS16-F1
#
_cell.length_a   1.000
_cell.length_b   1.000
_cell.length_c   1.000
_cell.angle_alpha   90.00
_cell.angle_beta   90.00
_cell.angle_gamma   90.00
#
_symmetry.space_group_name_H-M   'P 1'
#
loop_
_entity.id
_entity.type
_entity.pdbx_description
1 polymer ?
#
loop_
_entity_poly.entity_id
_entity_poly.type
_entity_poly.pdbx_seq_one_letter_code
_entity_poly.pdbx_strand_id
1 'polypeptide(L)'
;METKKTPMELLKEFAPEFAQHQMNDKALLFENEKYQAVPKKYKLLAGIAVAAALGSDTCVKMWVKQARDAGITTPEIVEAIMVARYMKQA
;
A
#
# COMPACT_ATOMS: atom_id res chain seq x y z
N MET A 1 -17.66 9.07 22.61
CA MET A 1 -17.20 9.10 21.20
C MET A 1 -17.11 7.65 20.77
N GLU A 2 -17.99 7.19 19.87
CA GLU A 2 -17.89 5.81 19.35
C GLU A 2 -16.58 5.69 18.56
N THR A 3 -15.57 5.08 19.15
CA THR A 3 -14.40 4.59 18.42
C THR A 3 -14.87 3.42 17.54
N LYS A 4 -15.37 3.75 16.34
CA LYS A 4 -15.68 2.75 15.32
C LYS A 4 -14.40 1.97 15.01
N LYS A 5 -14.44 0.67 15.28
CA LYS A 5 -13.39 -0.30 14.93
C LYS A 5 -12.98 -0.09 13.47
N THR A 6 -11.67 -0.16 13.20
CA THR A 6 -11.12 -0.11 11.85
C THR A 6 -11.60 -1.31 11.03
N PRO A 7 -11.61 -1.22 9.68
CA PRO A 7 -11.99 -2.36 8.83
C PRO A 7 -11.19 -3.64 9.11
N MET A 8 -9.91 -3.53 9.46
CA MET A 8 -9.08 -4.68 9.81
C MET A 8 -9.43 -5.29 11.17
N GLU A 9 -9.85 -4.48 12.15
CA GLU A 9 -10.30 -4.99 13.44
C GLU A 9 -11.62 -5.75 13.30
N LEU A 10 -12.53 -5.26 12.46
CA LEU A 10 -13.77 -5.97 12.12
C LEU A 10 -13.47 -7.29 11.39
N LEU A 11 -12.53 -7.29 10.43
CA LEU A 11 -12.13 -8.49 9.71
C LEU A 11 -11.51 -9.54 10.64
N LYS A 12 -10.64 -9.13 11.57
CA LYS A 12 -10.05 -10.04 12.55
C LYS A 12 -11.08 -10.68 13.49
N GLU A 13 -12.12 -9.93 13.87
CA GLU A 13 -13.17 -10.41 14.76
C GLU A 13 -14.12 -11.38 14.06
N PHE A 14 -14.47 -11.11 12.80
CA PHE A 14 -15.43 -11.93 12.06
C PHE A 14 -14.79 -13.10 11.29
N ALA A 15 -13.59 -12.90 10.74
CA ALA A 15 -12.90 -13.83 9.85
C ALA A 15 -11.37 -13.76 10.05
N PRO A 16 -10.86 -14.21 11.22
CA PRO A 16 -9.45 -14.08 11.60
C PRO A 16 -8.49 -14.75 10.61
N GLU A 17 -8.88 -15.85 9.98
CA GLU A 17 -8.10 -16.54 8.96
C GLU A 17 -7.84 -15.65 7.75
N PHE A 18 -8.83 -14.88 7.29
CA PHE A 18 -8.66 -13.93 6.19
C PHE A 18 -7.73 -12.78 6.56
N ALA A 19 -7.84 -12.26 7.79
CA ALA A 19 -6.91 -11.24 8.28
C ALA A 19 -5.47 -11.79 8.35
N GLN A 20 -5.29 -13.04 8.78
CA GLN A 20 -3.99 -13.69 8.84
C GLN A 20 -3.40 -13.93 7.44
N HIS A 21 -4.22 -14.37 6.48
CA HIS A 21 -3.78 -14.52 5.09
C HIS A 21 -3.27 -13.21 4.52
N GLN A 22 -3.98 -12.10 4.73
CA GLN A 22 -3.53 -10.80 4.24
C GLN A 22 -2.20 -10.33 4.89
N MET A 23 -1.99 -10.65 6.17
CA MET A 23 -0.71 -10.39 6.83
C MET A 23 0.43 -11.25 6.26
N ASN A 24 0.15 -12.53 6.03
CA ASN A 24 1.12 -13.46 5.44
C ASN A 24 1.54 -13.02 4.03
N ASP A 25 0.58 -12.58 3.21
CA ASP A 25 0.85 -12.08 1.86
C ASP A 25 1.73 -10.82 1.90
N LYS A 26 1.45 -9.90 2.84
CA LYS A 26 2.28 -8.70 3.02
C LYS A 26 3.72 -9.08 3.40
N ALA A 27 3.90 -9.98 4.37
CA ALA A 27 5.23 -10.44 4.77
C ALA A 27 5.95 -11.11 3.60
N LEU A 28 5.25 -11.96 2.83
CA LEU A 28 5.82 -12.63 1.67
C LEU A 28 6.30 -11.62 0.60
N LEU A 29 5.53 -10.57 0.33
CA LEU A 29 5.87 -9.56 -0.67
C LEU A 29 7.00 -8.63 -0.23
N PHE A 30 7.08 -8.27 1.06
CA PHE A 30 8.01 -7.24 1.53
C PHE A 30 9.25 -7.77 2.24
N GLU A 31 9.22 -8.99 2.78
CA GLU A 31 10.25 -9.50 3.69
C GLU A 31 10.89 -10.81 3.21
N ASN A 32 10.21 -11.60 2.37
CA ASN A 32 10.77 -12.85 1.87
C ASN A 32 11.86 -12.62 0.83
N GLU A 33 13.03 -13.24 1.02
CA GLU A 33 14.22 -13.09 0.17
C GLU A 33 13.99 -13.47 -1.29
N LYS A 34 13.14 -14.48 -1.55
CA LYS A 34 12.82 -14.94 -2.92
C LYS A 34 12.17 -13.84 -3.76
N TYR A 35 11.40 -12.94 -3.15
CA TYR A 35 10.61 -11.93 -3.84
C TYR A 35 11.23 -10.53 -3.80
N GLN A 36 12.55 -10.39 -3.66
CA GLN A 36 13.24 -9.09 -3.57
C GLN A 36 13.85 -8.58 -4.88
N ALA A 37 13.55 -9.21 -6.02
CA ALA A 37 13.99 -8.73 -7.33
C ALA A 37 13.53 -7.29 -7.63
N VAL A 38 12.37 -6.89 -7.10
CA VAL A 38 11.92 -5.50 -7.08
C VAL A 38 12.23 -4.91 -5.70
N PRO A 39 13.12 -3.89 -5.60
CA PRO A 39 13.41 -3.25 -4.32
C PRO A 39 12.17 -2.69 -3.63
N LYS A 40 12.17 -2.70 -2.30
CA LYS A 40 11.07 -2.20 -1.44
C LYS A 40 10.57 -0.80 -1.85
N LYS A 41 11.49 0.09 -2.23
CA LYS A 41 11.17 1.42 -2.75
C LYS A 41 10.19 1.38 -3.92
N TYR A 42 10.48 0.58 -4.94
CA TYR A 42 9.65 0.50 -6.14
C TYR A 42 8.32 -0.22 -5.87
N LYS A 43 8.28 -1.20 -4.96
CA LYS A 43 7.03 -1.82 -4.50
C LYS A 43 6.08 -0.80 -3.85
N LEU A 44 6.62 0.09 -3.02
CA LEU A 44 5.84 1.14 -2.36
C LEU A 44 5.35 2.19 -3.37
N LEU A 45 6.21 2.64 -4.29
CA LEU A 45 5.82 3.56 -5.36
C LEU A 45 4.75 2.95 -6.28
N ALA A 46 4.87 1.67 -6.63
CA ALA A 46 3.85 0.95 -7.39
C ALA A 46 2.52 0.88 -6.61
N GLY A 47 2.55 0.60 -5.31
CA GLY A 47 1.35 0.62 -4.46
C GLY A 47 0.65 1.99 -4.43
N ILE A 48 1.42 3.08 -4.34
CA ILE A 48 0.90 4.45 -4.44
C ILE A 48 0.27 4.70 -5.82
N ALA A 49 0.96 4.33 -6.89
CA ALA A 49 0.48 4.51 -8.26
C ALA A 49 -0.84 3.75 -8.50
N VAL A 50 -0.93 2.49 -8.08
CA VAL A 50 -2.16 1.68 -8.18
C VAL A 50 -3.30 2.31 -7.37
N ALA A 51 -3.04 2.71 -6.13
CA ALA A 51 -4.05 3.35 -5.29
C ALA A 51 -4.56 4.66 -5.90
N ALA A 52 -3.67 5.46 -6.50
CA ALA A 52 -4.02 6.70 -7.18
C ALA A 52 -4.82 6.45 -8.47
N ALA A 53 -4.45 5.45 -9.27
CA ALA A 53 -5.18 5.07 -10.47
C ALA A 53 -6.62 4.61 -10.15
N LEU A 54 -6.80 3.87 -9.04
CA LEU A 54 -8.10 3.42 -8.55
C LEU A 54 -8.92 4.55 -7.87
N GLY A 55 -8.33 5.72 -7.63
CA GLY A 55 -9.03 6.86 -7.00
C GLY A 55 -9.32 6.66 -5.51
N SER A 56 -8.54 5.81 -4.81
CA SER A 56 -8.74 5.55 -3.38
C SER A 56 -7.84 6.44 -2.51
N ASP A 57 -8.39 7.56 -2.04
CA ASP A 57 -7.67 8.51 -1.19
C ASP A 57 -7.13 7.88 0.11
N THR A 58 -7.87 6.95 0.69
CA THR A 58 -7.46 6.25 1.92
C THR A 58 -6.27 5.33 1.67
N CYS A 59 -6.30 4.57 0.57
CA CYS A 59 -5.19 3.72 0.16
C CYS A 59 -3.95 4.56 -0.18
N VAL A 60 -4.10 5.66 -0.92
CA VAL A 60 -2.99 6.56 -1.25
C VAL A 60 -2.34 7.09 0.02
N LYS A 61 -3.11 7.63 0.98
CA LYS A 61 -2.57 8.14 2.26
C LYS A 61 -1.80 7.08 3.04
N MET A 62 -2.34 5.86 3.09
CA MET A 62 -1.71 4.74 3.79
C MET A 62 -0.38 4.33 3.15
N TRP A 63 -0.32 4.21 1.81
CA TRP A 63 0.92 3.88 1.10
C TRP A 63 1.95 5.02 1.13
N VAL A 64 1.52 6.29 1.04
CA VAL A 64 2.39 7.46 1.19
C VAL A 64 3.04 7.50 2.56
N LYS A 65 2.30 7.18 3.63
CA LYS A 65 2.87 7.06 4.98
C LYS A 65 3.98 6.01 5.02
N GLN A 66 3.69 4.78 4.55
CA GLN A 66 4.70 3.71 4.52
C GLN A 66 5.92 4.05 3.65
N ALA A 67 5.72 4.78 2.55
CA ALA A 67 6.81 5.26 1.70
C ALA A 67 7.72 6.25 2.43
N ARG A 68 7.16 7.23 3.13
CA ARG A 68 7.91 8.19 3.95
C ARG A 68 8.67 7.50 5.08
N ASP A 69 8.03 6.56 5.78
CA ASP A 69 8.67 5.76 6.82
C ASP A 69 9.84 4.92 6.28
N ALA A 70 9.81 4.56 4.99
CA ALA A 70 10.90 3.89 4.29
C ALA A 70 11.95 4.83 3.67
N GLY A 71 11.88 6.14 3.96
CA GLY A 71 12.84 7.14 3.46
C GLY A 71 12.61 7.59 2.01
N ILE A 72 11.47 7.23 1.40
CA ILE A 72 11.14 7.66 0.04
C ILE A 72 10.74 9.14 0.07
N THR A 73 11.30 9.89 -0.87
CA THR A 73 11.18 11.35 -0.91
C THR A 73 9.84 11.79 -1.48
N THR A 74 9.46 13.04 -1.19
CA THR A 74 8.21 13.62 -1.74
C THR A 74 8.23 13.70 -3.27
N PRO A 75 9.33 14.12 -3.95
CA PRO A 75 9.41 14.10 -5.41
C PRO A 75 9.11 12.72 -6.01
N GLU A 76 9.70 11.64 -5.48
CA GLU A 76 9.49 10.28 -6.00
C GLU A 76 8.03 9.82 -5.86
N ILE A 77 7.39 10.16 -4.74
CA ILE A 77 5.97 9.87 -4.51
C ILE A 77 5.09 10.63 -5.51
N VAL A 78 5.41 11.91 -5.74
CA VAL A 78 4.67 12.77 -6.67
C VAL A 78 4.81 12.26 -8.11
N GLU A 79 6.02 11.89 -8.52
CA GLU A 79 6.28 11.31 -9.85
C GLU A 79 5.50 10.01 -10.07
N ALA A 80 5.42 9.12 -9.06
CA ALA A 80 4.60 7.91 -9.16
C ALA A 80 3.10 8.21 -9.38
N ILE A 81 2.57 9.25 -8.72
CA ILE A 81 1.18 9.70 -8.92
C ILE A 81 1.01 10.32 -10.32
N MET A 82 1.97 11.12 -10.79
CA MET A 82 1.95 11.69 -12.14
C MET A 82 1.90 10.59 -13.21
N VAL A 83 2.76 9.56 -13.08
CA VAL A 83 2.77 8.39 -13.96
C VAL A 83 1.41 7.68 -13.93
N ALA A 84 0.87 7.41 -12.74
CA ALA A 84 -0.44 6.75 -12.61
C ALA A 84 -1.57 7.55 -13.28
N ARG A 85 -1.58 8.88 -13.11
CA ARG A 85 -2.58 9.76 -13.73
C ARG A 85 -2.44 9.79 -15.26
N TYR A 86 -1.21 9.83 -15.78
CA TYR A 86 -0.97 9.80 -17.22
C TYR A 86 -1.41 8.46 -17.83
N MET A 87 -0.99 7.34 -17.25
CA MET A 87 -1.32 6.00 -17.74
C MET A 87 -2.83 5.69 -17.73
N LYS A 88 -3.59 6.29 -16.80
CA LYS A 88 -5.06 6.16 -16.78
C LYS A 88 -5.76 6.97 -17.88
N GLN A 89 -5.12 8.03 -18.40
CA GLN A 89 -5.66 8.91 -19.44
C GLN A 89 -5.35 8.42 -20.86
N ALA A 90 -4.30 7.62 -21.02
CA ALA A 90 -3.90 6.99 -22.29
C ALA A 90 -4.73 5.75 -22.60
#